data_AF-M3XGH5-F1
#
_entry.id   AF-M3XGH5-F1
#
_cell.length_a   1.000
_cell.length_b   1.000
_cell.length_c   1.000
_cell.angle_alpha   90.00
_cell.angle_beta   90.00
_cell.angle_gamma   90.00
#
_symmetry.space_group_name_H-M   'P 1'
#
loop_
_entity.id
_entity.type
_entity.pdbx_description
1 polymer ?
#
loop_
_entity_poly.entity_id
_entity_poly.type
_entity_poly.pdbx_seq_one_letter_code
_entity_poly.pdbx_strand_id
1 'polypeptide(L)'
;MDVANKLIASGTFRTAKEPLGFLRLLEWLFAIFAFATCGGYTGELEVSVDCANKTESDLNIEIEFTYPFRLHQVYFDVPTCDGKGRERLFLLGDYSSSAEFFVTIAVFAFLYSLGATVVYIFFQNKYRENNRGPLIDFIVTVVFSFLWLVSSSAWAKGLSDVKIATDPDEVLLLMTACKQQSNKCFP
;
A
#
# COMPACT_ATOMS: atom_id res chain seq x y z
N MET A 1 -39.40 -3.66 7.45
CA MET A 1 -39.11 -2.20 7.41
C MET A 1 -39.10 -1.59 8.82
N ASP A 2 -39.83 -2.14 9.79
CA ASP A 2 -39.88 -1.61 11.17
C ASP A 2 -38.62 -1.82 12.01
N VAL A 3 -37.83 -2.86 11.72
CA VAL A 3 -36.56 -3.11 12.42
C VAL A 3 -35.49 -2.09 12.02
N ALA A 4 -35.40 -1.76 10.72
CA ALA A 4 -34.51 -0.70 10.22
C ALA A 4 -34.93 0.68 10.75
N ASN A 5 -36.23 0.98 10.77
CA ASN A 5 -36.73 2.24 11.33
C ASN A 5 -36.56 2.32 12.85
N LYS A 6 -36.65 1.20 13.60
CA LYS A 6 -36.30 1.16 15.03
C LYS A 6 -34.80 1.29 15.30
N LEU A 7 -33.94 0.74 14.44
CA LEU A 7 -32.49 0.91 14.51
C LEU A 7 -32.08 2.36 14.24
N ILE A 8 -32.74 3.03 13.27
CA ILE A 8 -32.52 4.45 12.97
C ILE A 8 -33.11 5.35 14.07
N ALA A 9 -34.24 4.98 14.67
CA ALA A 9 -34.86 5.74 15.76
C ALA A 9 -34.16 5.56 17.13
N SER A 10 -33.48 4.43 17.36
CA SER A 10 -32.68 4.18 18.57
C SER A 10 -31.22 4.65 18.41
N GLY A 11 -30.73 4.79 17.19
CA GLY A 11 -29.41 5.31 16.87
C GLY A 11 -29.36 6.83 17.05
N THR A 12 -29.27 7.28 18.30
CA THR A 12 -29.12 8.71 18.55
C THR A 12 -27.77 9.16 17.98
N PHE A 13 -27.76 9.94 16.89
CA PHE A 13 -26.56 10.57 16.31
C PHE A 13 -25.72 11.40 17.33
N ARG A 14 -26.20 11.57 18.57
CA ARG A 14 -25.41 12.05 19.72
C ARG A 14 -24.18 11.18 20.00
N THR A 15 -24.23 9.88 19.75
CA THR A 15 -23.10 8.97 19.91
C THR A 15 -21.95 9.28 18.95
N ALA A 16 -22.25 9.67 17.71
CA ALA A 16 -21.21 10.11 16.76
C ALA A 16 -20.62 11.49 17.12
N LYS A 17 -21.30 12.25 17.98
CA LYS A 17 -20.82 13.52 18.55
C LYS A 17 -19.94 13.35 19.80
N GLU A 18 -19.86 12.14 20.36
CA GLU A 18 -18.86 11.85 21.39
C GLU A 18 -17.48 11.73 20.71
N PRO A 19 -16.40 12.30 21.30
CA PRO A 19 -15.07 12.35 20.67
C PRO A 19 -14.54 10.96 20.28
N LEU A 20 -14.99 9.93 20.99
CA LEU A 20 -14.64 8.52 20.73
C LEU A 20 -15.29 7.99 19.44
N GLY A 21 -16.55 8.34 19.15
CA GLY A 21 -17.25 7.90 17.94
C GLY A 21 -16.70 8.53 16.67
N PHE A 22 -16.30 9.80 16.74
CA PHE A 22 -15.65 10.50 15.63
C PHE A 22 -14.29 9.89 15.27
N LEU A 23 -13.46 9.57 16.27
CA LEU A 23 -12.16 8.92 16.05
C LEU A 23 -12.30 7.55 15.36
N ARG A 24 -13.34 6.77 15.70
CA ARG A 24 -13.60 5.47 15.06
C ARG A 24 -13.99 5.60 13.59
N LEU A 25 -14.78 6.61 13.24
CA LEU A 25 -15.12 6.88 11.84
C LEU A 25 -13.88 7.26 11.02
N LEU A 26 -12.98 8.06 11.60
CA LEU A 26 -11.72 8.41 10.95
C LEU A 26 -10.80 7.19 10.78
N GLU A 27 -10.65 6.39 11.83
CA GLU A 27 -9.86 5.14 11.78
C GLU A 27 -10.39 4.19 10.72
N TRP A 28 -11.71 4.01 10.67
CA TRP A 28 -12.38 3.19 9.66
C TRP A 28 -12.10 3.69 8.24
N LEU A 29 -12.22 5.01 8.02
CA LEU A 29 -11.97 5.64 6.73
C LEU A 29 -10.49 5.51 6.30
N PHE A 30 -9.54 5.83 7.19
CA PHE A 30 -8.12 5.71 6.89
C PHE A 30 -7.67 4.27 6.68
N ALA A 31 -8.22 3.33 7.43
CA ALA A 31 -7.93 1.91 7.25
C ALA A 31 -8.38 1.38 5.88
N ILE A 32 -9.56 1.79 5.41
CA ILE A 32 -10.03 1.45 4.05
C ILE A 32 -9.08 2.03 3.00
N PHE A 33 -8.72 3.30 3.11
CA PHE A 33 -7.81 3.92 2.16
C PHE A 33 -6.43 3.26 2.18
N ALA A 34 -5.87 2.99 3.35
CA ALA A 34 -4.58 2.34 3.49
C ALA A 34 -4.58 0.93 2.86
N PHE A 35 -5.57 0.10 3.17
CA PHE A 35 -5.70 -1.23 2.60
C PHE A 35 -5.92 -1.20 1.08
N ALA A 36 -6.87 -0.40 0.61
CA ALA A 36 -7.22 -0.36 -0.80
C ALA A 36 -6.11 0.25 -1.67
N THR A 37 -5.48 1.33 -1.21
CA THR A 37 -4.45 2.03 -2.00
C THR A 37 -3.11 1.32 -1.98
N CYS A 38 -2.72 0.67 -0.88
CA CYS A 38 -1.45 -0.05 -0.79
C CYS A 38 -1.58 -1.51 -1.26
N GLY A 39 -2.61 -2.23 -0.81
CA GLY A 39 -2.83 -3.63 -1.17
C GLY A 39 -3.31 -3.85 -2.60
N GLY A 40 -3.92 -2.83 -3.22
CA GLY A 40 -4.33 -2.85 -4.63
C GLY A 40 -3.40 -2.07 -5.56
N TYR A 41 -2.22 -1.66 -5.10
CA TYR A 41 -1.31 -0.85 -5.90
C TYR A 41 -0.66 -1.66 -7.03
N THR A 42 -0.70 -1.10 -8.23
CA THR A 42 0.04 -1.57 -9.40
C THR A 42 0.75 -0.35 -10.00
N GLY A 43 2.03 -0.51 -10.29
CA GLY A 43 2.87 0.49 -10.94
C GLY A 43 3.42 -0.07 -12.25
N GLU A 44 3.52 0.81 -13.23
CA GLU A 44 4.05 0.51 -14.56
C GLU A 44 5.23 1.45 -14.83
N LEU A 45 6.29 0.91 -15.42
CA LEU A 45 7.48 1.61 -15.87
C LEU A 45 7.70 1.23 -17.34
N GLU A 46 7.92 2.23 -18.20
CA GLU A 46 8.31 2.00 -19.59
C GLU A 46 9.75 2.46 -19.76
N VAL A 47 10.56 1.68 -20.46
CA VAL A 47 11.91 2.09 -20.87
C VAL A 47 12.12 1.75 -22.34
N SER A 48 13.00 2.49 -23.00
CA SER A 48 13.28 2.30 -24.42
C SER A 48 14.77 2.24 -24.72
N VAL A 49 15.13 1.34 -25.65
CA VAL A 49 16.50 1.09 -26.11
C VAL A 49 16.55 1.19 -27.62
N ASP A 50 17.25 2.22 -28.09
CA ASP A 50 17.60 2.42 -29.49
C ASP A 50 19.05 1.97 -29.74
N CYS A 51 19.19 0.75 -30.26
CA CYS A 51 20.48 0.20 -30.68
C CYS A 51 20.99 0.88 -31.96
N ALA A 52 22.32 0.93 -32.12
CA ALA A 52 22.92 1.37 -33.39
C ALA A 52 22.40 0.54 -34.59
N ASN A 53 22.17 -0.76 -34.37
CA ASN A 53 21.44 -1.61 -35.30
C ASN A 53 19.94 -1.60 -34.98
N LYS A 54 19.16 -0.81 -35.74
CA LYS A 54 17.72 -0.63 -35.52
C LYS A 54 16.87 -1.90 -35.53
N THR A 55 17.38 -2.99 -36.10
CA THR A 55 16.67 -4.28 -36.11
C THR A 55 16.66 -4.97 -34.75
N GLU A 56 17.55 -4.55 -33.84
CA GLU A 56 17.66 -5.07 -32.47
C GLU A 56 17.07 -4.11 -31.43
N SER A 57 16.67 -2.88 -31.83
CA SER A 57 16.09 -1.88 -30.95
C SER A 57 14.74 -2.35 -30.40
N ASP A 58 14.47 -2.01 -29.14
CA ASP A 58 13.18 -2.21 -28.49
C ASP A 58 12.77 -0.91 -27.81
N LEU A 59 11.75 -0.25 -28.34
CA LEU A 59 11.36 1.09 -27.93
C LEU A 59 10.22 1.10 -26.91
N ASN A 60 9.67 -0.06 -26.54
CA ASN A 60 8.58 -0.16 -25.58
C ASN A 60 8.76 -1.42 -24.73
N ILE A 61 9.55 -1.27 -23.66
CA ILE A 61 9.77 -2.30 -22.67
C ILE A 61 8.96 -1.93 -21.44
N GLU A 62 7.80 -2.56 -21.29
CA GLU A 62 6.89 -2.36 -20.18
C GLU A 62 7.26 -3.27 -19.00
N ILE A 63 7.39 -2.68 -17.82
CA ILE A 63 7.77 -3.32 -16.57
C ILE A 63 6.68 -3.02 -15.55
N GLU A 64 5.85 -4.02 -15.26
CA GLU A 64 4.79 -3.93 -14.27
C GLU A 64 5.29 -4.48 -12.91
N PHE A 65 5.01 -3.75 -11.84
CA PHE A 65 5.24 -4.20 -10.46
C PHE A 65 4.02 -3.92 -9.59
N THR A 66 3.75 -4.82 -8.65
CA THR A 66 2.54 -4.77 -7.83
C THR A 66 2.85 -5.04 -6.36
N TYR A 67 1.89 -4.79 -5.48
CA TYR A 67 1.95 -5.23 -4.09
C TYR A 67 2.14 -6.76 -4.01
N PRO A 68 3.05 -7.30 -3.15
CA PRO A 68 3.75 -6.63 -2.07
C PRO A 68 5.17 -6.16 -2.45
N PHE A 69 5.40 -5.59 -3.63
CA PHE A 69 6.67 -4.94 -4.00
C PHE A 69 7.92 -5.84 -3.88
N ARG A 70 7.78 -7.11 -4.30
CA ARG A 70 8.91 -8.07 -4.42
C ARG A 70 9.62 -7.86 -5.76
N LEU A 71 10.29 -6.71 -5.89
CA LEU A 71 10.90 -6.27 -7.14
C LEU A 71 11.90 -7.30 -7.71
N HIS A 72 12.65 -7.99 -6.85
CA HIS A 72 13.56 -9.08 -7.27
C HIS A 72 12.91 -10.26 -8.02
N GLN A 73 11.58 -10.37 -8.02
CA GLN A 73 10.85 -11.42 -8.75
C GLN A 73 10.27 -10.91 -10.08
N VAL A 74 10.26 -9.59 -10.28
CA VAL A 74 9.83 -8.95 -11.53
C VAL A 74 10.99 -9.01 -12.51
N TYR A 75 10.77 -9.67 -13.64
CA TYR A 75 11.75 -9.81 -14.70
C TYR A 75 11.26 -9.18 -16.00
N PHE A 76 12.20 -8.66 -16.77
CA PHE A 76 11.95 -8.06 -18.08
C PHE A 76 13.11 -8.41 -19.03
N ASP A 77 12.78 -8.56 -20.31
CA ASP A 77 13.74 -8.97 -21.32
C ASP A 77 14.15 -7.75 -22.17
N VAL A 78 15.44 -7.43 -22.19
CA VAL A 78 15.97 -6.25 -22.87
C VAL A 78 16.95 -6.63 -23.98
N PRO A 79 17.04 -5.86 -25.09
CA PRO A 79 18.01 -6.14 -26.14
C PRO A 79 19.43 -5.83 -25.68
N THR A 80 20.40 -6.67 -26.05
CA THR A 80 21.83 -6.46 -25.71
C THR A 80 22.58 -5.59 -26.74
N CYS A 81 22.00 -5.35 -27.92
CA CYS A 81 22.61 -4.61 -29.04
C CYS A 81 23.98 -5.14 -29.52
N ASP A 82 24.37 -6.38 -29.18
CA ASP A 82 25.64 -7.03 -29.54
C ASP A 82 25.40 -8.32 -30.37
N GLY A 83 24.22 -8.46 -31.00
CA GLY A 83 23.84 -9.65 -31.78
C GLY A 83 23.65 -10.94 -30.95
N LYS A 84 23.83 -10.89 -29.63
CA LYS A 84 23.64 -12.02 -28.69
C LYS A 84 22.18 -12.23 -28.29
N GLY A 85 21.26 -11.40 -28.79
CA GLY A 85 19.83 -11.48 -28.50
C GLY A 85 19.41 -10.64 -27.29
N ARG A 86 18.42 -11.13 -26.53
CA ARG A 86 17.87 -10.45 -25.34
C ARG A 86 18.48 -10.99 -24.05
N GLU A 87 18.76 -10.10 -23.09
CA GLU A 87 19.13 -10.44 -21.72
C GLU A 87 17.93 -10.27 -20.78
N ARG A 88 17.81 -11.16 -19.78
CA ARG A 88 16.77 -11.07 -18.76
C ARG A 88 17.32 -10.38 -17.53
N LEU A 89 16.68 -9.29 -17.13
CA LEU A 89 17.03 -8.52 -15.94
C LEU A 89 15.91 -8.62 -14.90
N PHE A 90 16.28 -8.36 -13.65
CA PHE A 90 15.36 -8.34 -12.51
C PHE A 90 15.47 -6.97 -11.83
N LEU A 91 14.35 -6.44 -11.36
CA LEU A 91 14.38 -5.23 -10.53
C LEU A 91 15.05 -5.56 -9.18
N LEU A 92 15.64 -4.55 -8.53
CA LEU A 92 16.39 -4.77 -7.29
C LEU A 92 15.54 -4.45 -6.06
N GLY A 93 15.57 -5.34 -5.08
CA GLY A 93 15.01 -5.10 -3.75
C GLY A 93 13.79 -5.95 -3.39
N ASP A 94 13.54 -6.03 -2.08
CA ASP A 94 12.32 -6.61 -1.51
C ASP A 94 11.80 -5.64 -0.45
N TYR A 95 10.66 -5.01 -0.74
CA TYR A 95 10.02 -4.03 0.13
C TYR A 95 8.68 -4.54 0.71
N SER A 96 8.43 -5.85 0.59
CA SER A 96 7.19 -6.50 1.02
C SER A 96 6.91 -6.33 2.49
N SER A 97 7.91 -6.53 3.34
CA SER A 97 7.75 -6.47 4.80
C SER A 97 7.15 -5.13 5.27
N SER A 98 7.65 -4.01 4.76
CA SER A 98 7.15 -2.67 5.14
C SER A 98 5.72 -2.44 4.68
N ALA A 99 5.38 -2.86 3.45
CA ALA A 99 4.03 -2.71 2.89
C ALA A 99 3.03 -3.65 3.58
N GLU A 100 3.38 -4.92 3.76
CA GLU A 100 2.58 -5.93 4.46
C GLU A 100 2.33 -5.53 5.91
N PHE A 101 3.32 -4.98 6.61
CA PHE A 101 3.14 -4.48 7.97
C PHE A 101 2.10 -3.35 8.04
N PHE A 102 2.21 -2.34 7.17
CA PHE A 102 1.24 -1.23 7.13
C PHE A 102 -0.18 -1.69 6.80
N VAL A 103 -0.33 -2.53 5.77
CA VAL A 103 -1.63 -3.09 5.37
C VAL A 103 -2.23 -3.95 6.48
N THR A 104 -1.43 -4.75 7.17
CA THR A 104 -1.89 -5.60 8.28
C THR A 104 -2.43 -4.78 9.44
N ILE A 105 -1.71 -3.72 9.84
CA ILE A 105 -2.19 -2.80 10.89
C ILE A 105 -3.51 -2.13 10.45
N ALA A 106 -3.62 -1.73 9.19
CA ALA A 106 -4.86 -1.16 8.66
C ALA A 106 -6.05 -2.13 8.73
N VAL A 107 -5.87 -3.39 8.32
CA VAL A 107 -6.93 -4.40 8.38
C VAL A 107 -7.37 -4.67 9.83
N PHE A 108 -6.43 -4.78 10.78
CA PHE A 108 -6.79 -4.98 12.19
C PHE A 108 -7.49 -3.77 12.80
N ALA A 109 -7.05 -2.54 12.49
CA ALA A 109 -7.71 -1.31 12.93
C ALA A 109 -9.15 -1.22 12.37
N PHE A 110 -9.35 -1.59 11.09
CA PHE A 110 -10.68 -1.68 10.47
C PHE A 110 -11.59 -2.69 11.18
N LEU A 111 -11.12 -3.93 11.40
CA LEU A 111 -11.91 -4.97 12.04
C LEU A 111 -12.25 -4.63 13.49
N TYR A 112 -11.29 -4.06 14.22
CA TYR A 112 -11.51 -3.62 15.61
C TYR A 112 -12.53 -2.47 15.67
N SER A 113 -12.37 -1.42 14.86
CA SER A 113 -13.30 -0.27 14.85
C SER A 113 -14.72 -0.67 14.45
N LEU A 114 -14.88 -1.58 13.50
CA LEU A 114 -16.17 -2.16 13.12
C LEU A 114 -16.79 -2.94 14.29
N GLY A 115 -16.02 -3.84 14.91
CA GLY A 115 -16.48 -4.63 16.05
C GLY A 115 -16.86 -3.76 17.26
N ALA A 116 -16.03 -2.78 17.61
CA ALA A 116 -16.28 -1.84 18.69
C ALA A 116 -17.55 -1.01 18.44
N THR A 117 -17.79 -0.59 17.20
CA THR A 117 -19.01 0.13 16.80
C THR A 117 -20.26 -0.73 16.95
N VAL A 118 -20.21 -2.00 16.52
CA VAL A 118 -21.32 -2.97 16.71
C VAL A 118 -21.61 -3.14 18.20
N VAL A 119 -20.59 -3.36 19.03
CA VAL A 119 -20.75 -3.51 20.49
C VAL A 119 -21.35 -2.24 21.09
N TYR A 120 -20.91 -1.06 20.67
CA TYR A 120 -21.42 0.21 21.17
C TYR A 120 -22.91 0.39 20.82
N ILE A 121 -23.33 0.07 19.60
CA ILE A 121 -24.73 0.21 19.15
C ILE A 121 -25.66 -0.75 19.90
N PHE A 122 -25.28 -2.02 20.05
CA PHE A 122 -26.18 -3.04 20.63
C PHE A 122 -26.13 -3.12 22.16
N PHE A 123 -25.01 -2.75 22.79
CA PHE A 123 -24.79 -2.89 24.24
C PHE A 123 -24.49 -1.57 24.95
N GLN A 124 -24.98 -0.44 24.43
CA GLN A 124 -24.69 0.92 24.94
C GLN A 124 -24.90 1.08 26.45
N ASN A 125 -26.03 0.58 26.98
CA ASN A 125 -26.37 0.70 28.40
C ASN A 125 -25.37 -0.03 29.29
N LYS A 126 -24.97 -1.26 28.91
CA LYS A 126 -23.99 -2.08 29.64
C LYS A 126 -22.55 -1.56 29.50
N TYR A 127 -22.26 -0.93 28.35
CA TYR A 127 -20.95 -0.33 28.06
C TYR A 127 -20.71 0.94 28.88
N ARG A 128 -21.76 1.76 29.14
CA ARG A 128 -21.66 2.95 30.00
C ARG A 128 -21.73 2.64 31.50
N GLU A 129 -22.44 1.59 31.90
CA GLU A 129 -22.62 1.26 33.32
C GLU A 129 -21.33 0.73 33.97
N ASN A 130 -20.41 0.17 33.18
CA ASN A 130 -19.11 -0.30 33.65
C ASN A 130 -17.96 0.47 32.97
N ASN A 131 -17.21 1.27 33.74
CA ASN A 131 -16.09 2.09 33.25
C ASN A 131 -14.94 1.30 32.57
N ARG A 132 -14.96 -0.04 32.59
CA ARG A 132 -13.94 -0.89 31.94
C ARG A 132 -14.00 -0.86 30.41
N GLY A 133 -15.19 -0.76 29.81
CA GLY A 133 -15.33 -0.74 28.34
C GLY A 133 -14.57 0.42 27.71
N PRO A 134 -14.87 1.68 28.10
CA PRO A 134 -14.15 2.86 27.64
C PRO A 134 -12.65 2.83 27.91
N LEU A 135 -12.20 2.24 29.03
CA LEU A 135 -10.77 2.12 29.36
C LEU A 135 -10.03 1.17 28.41
N ILE A 136 -10.61 0.00 28.13
CA ILE A 136 -10.03 -0.96 27.17
C ILE A 136 -9.96 -0.33 25.80
N ASP A 137 -11.04 0.34 25.38
CA ASP A 137 -11.11 0.98 24.08
C ASP A 137 -10.08 2.10 23.91
N PHE A 138 -9.84 2.86 24.97
CA PHE A 138 -8.75 3.84 25.02
C PHE A 138 -7.37 3.20 24.85
N ILE A 139 -7.07 2.13 25.62
CA ILE A 139 -5.77 1.43 25.53
C ILE A 139 -5.55 0.88 24.12
N VAL A 140 -6.56 0.24 23.55
CA VAL A 140 -6.46 -0.32 22.19
C VAL A 140 -6.25 0.78 21.15
N THR A 141 -6.93 1.92 21.29
CA THR A 141 -6.71 3.09 20.41
C THR A 141 -5.28 3.61 20.48
N VAL A 142 -4.71 3.71 21.69
CA VAL A 142 -3.33 4.17 21.88
C VAL A 142 -2.35 3.21 21.20
N VAL A 143 -2.55 1.90 21.36
CA VAL A 143 -1.72 0.86 20.71
C VAL A 143 -1.83 0.95 19.19
N PHE A 144 -3.05 1.01 18.64
CA PHE A 144 -3.23 1.17 17.19
C PHE A 144 -2.65 2.48 16.67
N SER A 145 -2.79 3.58 17.40
CA SER A 145 -2.20 4.88 17.00
C SER A 145 -0.68 4.79 16.91
N PHE A 146 -0.04 4.12 17.88
CA PHE A 146 1.40 3.90 17.86
C PHE A 146 1.83 2.99 16.70
N LEU A 147 1.16 1.85 16.53
CA LEU A 147 1.45 0.90 15.45
C LEU A 147 1.20 1.52 14.06
N TRP A 148 0.14 2.32 13.93
CA TRP A 148 -0.17 3.05 12.71
C TRP A 148 0.95 4.03 12.37
N LEU A 149 1.46 4.78 13.35
CA LEU A 149 2.58 5.70 13.16
C LEU A 149 3.83 4.95 12.70
N VAL A 150 4.25 3.91 13.43
CA VAL A 150 5.46 3.13 13.12
C VAL A 150 5.36 2.49 11.74
N SER A 151 4.22 1.85 11.44
CA SER A 151 4.00 1.21 10.14
C SER A 151 3.89 2.21 8.99
N SER A 152 3.25 3.37 9.20
CA SER A 152 3.21 4.44 8.20
C SER A 152 4.60 4.99 7.89
N SER A 153 5.45 5.16 8.91
CA SER A 153 6.84 5.60 8.70
C SER A 153 7.68 4.54 7.97
N ALA A 154 7.53 3.26 8.35
CA ALA A 154 8.18 2.15 7.68
C ALA A 154 7.75 2.06 6.21
N TRP A 155 6.45 2.22 5.94
CA TRP A 155 5.93 2.23 4.59
C TRP A 155 6.35 3.48 3.80
N ALA A 156 6.39 4.66 4.41
CA ALA A 156 6.90 5.86 3.75
C ALA A 156 8.35 5.69 3.28
N LYS A 157 9.22 5.10 4.11
CA LYS A 157 10.59 4.73 3.72
C LYS A 157 10.60 3.69 2.60
N GLY A 158 9.84 2.61 2.77
CA GLY A 158 9.74 1.54 1.78
C GLY A 158 9.26 2.03 0.41
N LEU A 159 8.27 2.94 0.38
CA LEU A 159 7.77 3.55 -0.84
C LEU A 159 8.81 4.43 -1.52
N SER A 160 9.61 5.18 -0.75
CA SER A 160 10.76 5.92 -1.30
C SER A 160 11.77 4.98 -1.94
N ASP A 161 12.07 3.85 -1.29
CA ASP A 161 13.03 2.87 -1.83
C ASP A 161 12.48 2.12 -3.06
N VAL A 162 11.17 1.84 -3.10
CA VAL A 162 10.49 1.34 -4.32
C VAL A 162 10.67 2.33 -5.45
N LYS A 163 10.36 3.62 -5.23
CA LYS A 163 10.49 4.65 -6.27
C LYS A 163 11.90 4.76 -6.83
N ILE A 164 12.93 4.66 -5.99
CA ILE A 164 14.32 4.68 -6.41
C ILE A 164 14.66 3.41 -7.20
N ALA A 165 14.23 2.24 -6.71
CA ALA A 165 14.50 0.97 -7.38
C ALA A 165 13.75 0.79 -8.72
N THR A 166 12.65 1.51 -8.90
CA THR A 166 11.86 1.57 -10.13
C THR A 166 12.07 2.88 -10.89
N ASP A 167 13.13 3.63 -10.57
CA ASP A 167 13.47 4.84 -11.31
C ASP A 167 14.00 4.42 -12.69
N PRO A 168 13.43 4.94 -13.80
CA PRO A 168 13.90 4.63 -15.14
C PRO A 168 15.42 4.80 -15.29
N ASP A 169 16.00 5.87 -14.72
CA ASP A 169 17.43 6.17 -14.83
C ASP A 169 18.28 5.10 -14.11
N GLU A 170 17.84 4.62 -12.95
CA GLU A 170 18.49 3.51 -12.24
C GLU A 170 18.34 2.20 -13.01
N VAL A 171 17.14 1.91 -13.56
CA VAL A 171 16.89 0.70 -14.35
C VAL A 171 17.75 0.67 -15.61
N LEU A 172 17.92 1.81 -16.28
CA LEU A 172 18.78 1.97 -17.45
C LEU A 172 20.25 1.62 -17.15
N LEU A 173 20.74 1.87 -15.93
CA LEU A 173 22.11 1.52 -15.52
C LEU A 173 22.33 0.00 -15.36
N LEU A 174 21.27 -0.78 -15.13
CA LEU A 174 21.37 -2.24 -15.09
C LEU A 174 21.60 -2.84 -16.48
N MET A 175 21.12 -2.16 -17.53
CA MET A 175 21.11 -2.66 -18.90
C MET A 175 22.50 -2.60 -19.53
N THR A 176 22.96 -3.72 -20.09
CA THR A 176 24.28 -3.79 -20.73
C THR A 176 24.31 -2.91 -21.99
N ALA A 177 23.21 -2.86 -22.73
CA ALA A 177 23.07 -2.06 -23.94
C ALA A 177 23.28 -0.55 -23.73
N CYS A 178 22.86 -0.02 -22.58
CA CYS A 178 22.92 1.41 -22.27
C CYS A 178 24.30 1.87 -21.79
N LYS A 179 25.20 0.93 -21.47
CA LYS A 179 26.61 1.23 -21.13
C LYS A 179 27.44 1.55 -22.37
N GLN A 180 26.95 1.21 -23.55
CA GLN A 180 27.68 1.39 -24.81
C GLN A 180 27.30 2.70 -25.48
N GLN A 181 28.28 3.58 -25.71
CA GLN A 181 28.06 4.94 -26.25
C GLN A 181 27.40 5.00 -27.63
N SER A 182 27.36 3.91 -28.39
CA SER A 182 26.73 3.85 -29.70
C SER A 182 25.20 3.71 -29.64
N ASN A 183 24.66 3.33 -28.48
CA ASN A 183 23.23 3.09 -28.28
C ASN A 183 22.64 4.27 -27.51
N LYS A 184 21.35 4.54 -27.73
CA LYS A 184 20.60 5.56 -26.98
C LYS A 184 19.53 4.85 -26.18
N CYS A 185 19.44 5.16 -24.90
CA CYS A 185 18.36 4.65 -24.07
C CYS A 185 17.60 5.82 -23.46
N PHE A 186 16.28 5.65 -23.32
CA PHE A 186 15.42 6.68 -22.78
C PHE A 186 14.52 6.10 -21.68
N PRO A 187 14.27 6.90 -20.64
CA PRO A 187 13.31 6.59 -19.59
C PRO A 187 11.86 6.76 -20.06
#